data_AF-A0A6B2SKJ5-F1
#
_entry.id   AF-A0A6B2SKJ5-F1
#
_cell.length_a   1.000
_cell.length_b   1.000
_cell.length_c   1.000
_cell.angle_alpha   90.00
_cell.angle_beta   90.00
_cell.angle_gamma   90.00
#
_symmetry.space_group_name_H-M   'P 1'
#
loop_
_entity.id
_entity.type
_entity.pdbx_description
1 polymer ?
#
loop_
_entity_poly.entity_id
_entity_poly.type
_entity_poly.pdbx_seq_one_letter_code
_entity_poly.pdbx_strand_id
1 'polypeptide(L)' 'MTEQTTPVRDVFEYALVRVVPRVERGEHFNAGVVLYCRAKSYVAARTHLDETKLRALDPAADAAGIRAALGAVERI' A
#
# COMPACT_ATOMS: atom_id res chain seq x y z
N MET A 1 27.30 -37.14 -5.54
CA MET A 1 25.88 -36.90 -5.20
C MET A 1 25.83 -35.54 -4.51
N THR A 2 25.61 -34.46 -5.25
CA THR A 2 25.56 -33.10 -4.69
C THR A 2 24.14 -32.82 -4.23
N GLU A 3 23.92 -32.77 -2.91
CA GLU A 3 22.67 -32.29 -2.34
C GLU A 3 22.48 -30.82 -2.71
N GLN A 4 21.48 -30.54 -3.53
CA GLN A 4 21.02 -29.17 -3.76
C GLN A 4 20.07 -28.80 -2.62
N THR A 5 20.54 -28.01 -1.66
CA THR A 5 19.67 -27.44 -0.62
C THR A 5 18.78 -26.39 -1.26
N THR A 6 17.48 -26.69 -1.41
CA THR A 6 16.49 -25.70 -1.82
C THR A 6 16.39 -24.61 -0.74
N PRO A 7 16.53 -23.31 -1.09
CA PRO A 7 16.45 -22.26 -0.10
C PRO A 7 15.06 -22.26 0.55
N VAL A 8 15.05 -22.18 1.89
CA VAL A 8 13.82 -22.01 2.67
C VAL A 8 13.18 -20.69 2.27
N ARG A 9 11.90 -20.72 1.87
CA ARG A 9 11.13 -19.54 1.49
C ARG A 9 10.26 -19.10 2.66
N ASP A 10 10.35 -17.82 3.02
CA ASP A 10 9.44 -17.21 3.99
C ASP A 10 8.16 -16.71 3.32
N VAL A 11 7.03 -16.86 4.01
CA VAL A 11 5.74 -16.35 3.54
C VAL A 11 5.64 -14.86 3.83
N PHE A 12 5.25 -14.10 2.81
CA PHE A 12 4.90 -12.70 2.92
C PHE A 12 3.42 -12.52 2.64
N GLU A 13 2.75 -11.79 3.52
CA GLU A 13 1.36 -11.36 3.36
C GLU A 13 1.34 -9.88 3.00
N TYR A 14 0.39 -9.47 2.18
CA TYR A 14 0.26 -8.06 1.80
C TYR A 14 -1.19 -7.58 1.82
N ALA A 15 -1.35 -6.29 2.12
CA ALA A 15 -2.61 -5.59 2.01
C ALA A 15 -2.43 -4.32 1.17
N LEU A 16 -3.41 -4.02 0.32
CA LEU A 16 -3.40 -2.81 -0.50
C LEU A 16 -3.98 -1.64 0.30
N VAL A 17 -3.29 -0.51 0.26
CA VAL A 17 -3.81 0.77 0.73
C VAL A 17 -4.46 1.45 -0.47
N ARG A 18 -5.75 1.76 -0.37
CA ARG A 18 -6.52 2.38 -1.46
C ARG A 18 -7.01 3.75 -1.05
N VAL A 19 -6.98 4.67 -2.01
CA VAL A 19 -7.61 5.99 -1.88
C VAL A 19 -8.98 5.91 -2.54
N VAL A 20 -9.99 6.36 -1.81
CA VAL A 20 -11.38 6.51 -2.27
C VAL A 20 -11.68 8.01 -2.24
N PRO A 21 -11.49 8.75 -3.34
CA PRO A 21 -11.62 10.22 -3.33
C PRO A 21 -13.04 10.68 -3.02
N ARG A 22 -14.04 9.91 -3.47
CA ARG A 22 -15.46 10.18 -3.29
C ARG A 22 -16.20 8.88 -3.00
N VAL A 23 -16.65 8.72 -1.76
CA VAL A 23 -17.21 7.46 -1.25
C VAL A 23 -18.48 7.07 -1.98
N GLU A 24 -19.30 8.06 -2.33
CA GLU A 24 -20.60 7.89 -2.98
C GLU A 24 -20.49 7.30 -4.39
N ARG A 25 -19.35 7.51 -5.06
CA ARG A 25 -19.08 6.96 -6.40
C ARG A 25 -18.45 5.57 -6.35
N GLY A 26 -17.91 5.15 -5.20
CA GLY A 26 -17.26 3.85 -5.02
C GLY A 26 -15.96 3.66 -5.83
N GLU A 27 -15.45 4.71 -6.47
CA GLU A 27 -14.21 4.66 -7.25
C GLU A 27 -12.99 4.72 -6.34
N HIS A 28 -11.98 3.93 -6.67
CA HIS A 28 -10.75 3.88 -5.88
C HIS A 28 -9.53 3.51 -6.72
N PHE A 29 -8.36 3.86 -6.23
CA PHE A 29 -7.09 3.41 -6.79
C PHE A 29 -6.11 3.01 -5.69
N ASN A 30 -5.15 2.14 -6.03
CA ASN A 30 -4.11 1.73 -5.10
C ASN A 30 -3.13 2.88 -4.90
N ALA A 31 -2.85 3.20 -3.64
CA ALA A 31 -1.92 4.25 -3.23
C ALA A 31 -0.84 3.72 -2.29
N GLY A 32 -0.79 2.41 -2.04
CA GLY A 32 0.27 1.80 -1.26
C GLY A 32 0.07 0.32 -0.99
N VAL A 33 1.02 -0.25 -0.29
CA VAL A 33 1.02 -1.65 0.15
C VAL A 33 1.59 -1.74 1.57
N VAL A 34 0.97 -2.57 2.39
CA VAL A 34 1.54 -3.07 3.65
C VAL A 34 2.05 -4.47 3.39
N LEU A 35 3.29 -4.75 3.79
CA LEU A 35 3.94 -6.03 3.65
C LEU A 35 4.30 -6.57 5.03
N TYR A 36 3.90 -7.80 5.31
CA TYR A 36 4.11 -8.47 6.59
C TYR A 36 4.76 -9.83 6.39
N CYS A 37 5.70 -10.18 7.26
CA CYS A 37 6.29 -11.52 7.32
C CYS A 37 6.56 -11.91 8.77
N ARG A 38 5.78 -12.88 9.26
CA ARG A 38 5.90 -13.39 10.63
C ARG A 38 7.27 -14.00 10.91
N ALA A 39 7.78 -14.83 9.99
CA ALA A 39 9.06 -15.52 10.16
C ALA A 39 10.24 -14.55 10.34
N LYS A 40 10.13 -13.34 9.78
CA LYS A 40 11.14 -12.29 9.86
C LYS A 40 10.85 -11.21 10.90
N SER A 41 9.74 -11.31 11.63
CA SER A 41 9.22 -10.22 12.47
C SER A 41 9.20 -8.87 11.73
N TYR A 42 8.81 -8.91 10.45
CA TYR A 42 8.91 -7.79 9.54
C TYR A 42 7.51 -7.24 9.24
N VAL A 43 7.36 -5.93 9.36
CA VAL A 43 6.23 -5.16 8.84
C VAL A 43 6.78 -3.88 8.22
N ALA A 44 6.24 -3.50 7.07
CA ALA A 44 6.51 -2.20 6.47
C ALA A 44 5.35 -1.78 5.58
N ALA A 45 5.22 -0.47 5.38
CA ALA A 45 4.35 0.09 4.37
C ALA A 45 5.10 1.01 3.43
N ARG A 46 4.67 1.02 2.17
CA ARG A 46 5.09 2.01 1.16
C ARG A 46 3.86 2.55 0.47
N THR A 47 3.83 3.86 0.32
CA THR A 47 2.73 4.60 -0.27
C THR A 47 3.21 5.54 -1.36
N HIS A 48 2.32 5.85 -2.30
CA HIS A 48 2.54 6.81 -3.36
C HIS A 48 1.19 7.39 -3.78
N LEU A 49 1.06 8.72 -3.67
CA LEU A 49 -0.13 9.42 -4.11
C LEU A 49 0.06 9.94 -5.54
N ASP A 50 -0.67 9.34 -6.48
CA ASP A 50 -0.81 9.85 -7.85
C ASP A 50 -1.90 10.93 -7.87
N GLU A 51 -1.47 12.19 -7.82
CA GLU A 51 -2.40 13.34 -7.82
C GLU A 51 -3.17 13.49 -9.13
N THR A 52 -2.61 13.03 -10.25
CA THR A 52 -3.30 13.06 -11.54
C THR A 52 -4.51 12.12 -11.50
N LYS A 53 -4.33 10.89 -11.00
CA LYS A 53 -5.46 9.96 -10.79
C LYS A 53 -6.46 10.48 -9.78
N LEU A 54 -5.98 11.08 -8.68
CA LEU A 54 -6.84 11.67 -7.66
C LEU A 54 -7.77 12.74 -8.28
N ARG A 55 -7.20 13.70 -9.01
CA ARG A 55 -7.95 14.81 -9.62
C ARG A 55 -8.83 14.37 -10.78
N ALA A 56 -8.48 13.29 -11.47
CA ALA A 56 -9.33 12.70 -12.50
C ALA A 56 -10.60 12.07 -11.92
N LEU A 57 -10.53 11.46 -10.73
CA LEU A 57 -11.68 10.87 -10.04
C LEU A 57 -12.51 11.90 -9.28
N ASP A 58 -11.83 12.83 -8.60
CA ASP A 58 -12.46 13.96 -7.93
C ASP A 58 -11.56 15.21 -7.99
N PRO A 59 -11.90 16.20 -8.85
CA PRO A 59 -11.15 17.44 -8.96
C PRO A 59 -11.04 18.23 -7.64
N ALA A 60 -12.00 18.05 -6.72
CA ALA A 60 -12.07 18.77 -5.44
C ALA A 60 -11.41 18.01 -4.28
N ALA A 61 -10.85 16.82 -4.49
CA ALA A 61 -10.28 16.02 -3.40
C ALA A 61 -9.15 16.74 -2.65
N ASP A 62 -9.09 16.52 -1.33
CA ASP A 62 -8.02 17.03 -0.47
C ASP A 62 -6.75 16.17 -0.59
N ALA A 63 -5.91 16.51 -1.56
CA ALA A 63 -4.63 15.85 -1.78
C ALA A 63 -3.68 15.95 -0.56
N ALA A 64 -3.76 17.03 0.23
CA ALA A 64 -2.89 17.24 1.37
C ALA A 64 -3.27 16.31 2.53
N GLY A 65 -4.57 16.26 2.87
CA GLY A 65 -5.09 15.33 3.88
C GLY A 65 -4.86 13.88 3.51
N ILE A 66 -5.07 13.51 2.24
CA ILE A 66 -4.79 12.14 1.76
C ILE A 66 -3.30 11.80 1.89
N ARG A 67 -2.39 12.71 1.53
CA ARG A 67 -0.95 12.49 1.68
C ARG A 67 -0.54 12.33 3.14
N ALA A 68 -1.12 13.13 4.03
CA ALA A 68 -0.89 13.02 5.46
C ALA A 68 -1.35 11.65 6.00
N ALA A 69 -2.52 11.17 5.56
CA ALA A 69 -3.04 9.86 5.93
C ALA A 69 -2.15 8.71 5.42
N LEU A 70 -1.74 8.75 4.14
CA LEU A 70 -0.81 7.77 3.57
C LEU A 70 0.53 7.77 4.32
N GLY A 71 1.07 8.94 4.64
CA GLY A 71 2.30 9.06 5.42
C GLY A 71 2.17 8.53 6.85
N ALA A 72 0.97 8.49 7.43
CA ALA A 72 0.74 7.84 8.72
C ALA A 72 0.80 6.31 8.60
N VAL A 73 0.30 5.75 7.49
CA VAL A 73 0.40 4.32 7.22
C VAL A 73 1.85 3.88 7.05
N GLU A 74 2.72 4.70 6.48
CA GLU A 74 4.16 4.38 6.35
C GLU A 74 4.93 4.29 7.68
N ARG A 75 4.37 4.80 8.78
CA ARG A 75 5.04 4.83 10.10
C ARG A 75 4.71 3.63 10.99
N ILE A 76 4.03 2.62 10.45
CA ILE A 76 3.72 1.36 11.16
C ILE A 76 4.96 0.52 11.45
#